data_AF-A0A4R8L9Y3-F1
#
_entry.id   AF-A0A4R8L9Y3-F1
#
_cell.length_a   1.000
_cell.length_b   1.000
_cell.length_c   1.000
_cell.angle_alpha   90.00
_cell.angle_beta   90.00
_cell.angle_gamma   90.00
#
_symmetry.space_group_name_H-M   'P 1'
#
loop_
_entity.id
_entity.type
_entity.pdbx_description
1 polymer ?
#
loop_
_entity_poly.entity_id
_entity_poly.type
_entity_poly.pdbx_seq_one_letter_code
_entity_poly.pdbx_strand_id
1 'polypeptide(L)'
;MRTCRPLAQHEHALLRFVISTNAQLYPRLADRWLAQVDSCSVFEIDSPYFLAICHDEATESSGCDAYTLRREFVGIDEGVAVLVYVQIMKTPTNDLIDIFSVDRLDGQSLKQYPRPGPELMIMELGKRIGGADWRSVYKESEFPFGDQADKQT
;
A
#
# COMPACT_ATOMS: atom_id res chain seq x y z
N MET A 1 -10.88 18.15 15.62
CA MET A 1 -9.90 17.19 16.18
C MET A 1 -9.92 15.97 15.29
N ARG A 2 -8.76 15.52 14.81
CA ARG A 2 -8.65 14.24 14.09
C ARG A 2 -8.93 13.13 15.10
N THR A 3 -9.88 12.25 14.81
CA THR A 3 -10.23 11.15 15.72
C THR A 3 -9.46 9.91 15.30
N CYS A 4 -8.42 9.59 16.05
CA CYS A 4 -7.66 8.37 15.85
C CYS A 4 -8.43 7.15 16.38
N ARG A 5 -8.37 6.03 15.64
CA ARG A 5 -8.89 4.73 16.04
C ARG A 5 -7.83 3.64 15.90
N PRO A 6 -7.91 2.52 16.62
CA PRO A 6 -7.11 1.35 16.29
C PRO A 6 -7.36 0.87 14.87
N LEU A 7 -6.37 0.16 14.29
CA LEU A 7 -6.58 -0.62 13.07
C LEU A 7 -7.68 -1.66 13.31
N ALA A 8 -8.58 -1.79 12.35
CA ALA A 8 -9.50 -2.92 12.31
C ALA A 8 -8.74 -4.22 12.03
N GLN A 9 -9.31 -5.35 12.42
CA GLN A 9 -8.63 -6.66 12.30
C GLN A 9 -8.18 -6.99 10.88
N HIS A 10 -8.99 -6.65 9.87
CA HIS A 10 -8.65 -6.90 8.46
C HIS A 10 -7.55 -5.94 7.94
N GLU A 11 -7.56 -4.68 8.38
CA GLU A 11 -6.52 -3.70 8.05
C GLU A 11 -5.17 -4.12 8.65
N HIS A 12 -5.18 -4.54 9.92
CA HIS A 12 -4.00 -5.04 10.62
C HIS A 12 -3.41 -6.28 9.92
N ALA A 13 -4.26 -7.25 9.54
CA ALA A 13 -3.83 -8.44 8.83
C ALA A 13 -3.21 -8.12 7.46
N LEU A 14 -3.82 -7.20 6.69
CA LEU A 14 -3.32 -6.81 5.38
C LEU A 14 -2.01 -6.02 5.48
N LEU A 15 -1.93 -5.05 6.38
CA LEU A 15 -0.71 -4.25 6.60
C LEU A 15 0.47 -5.13 7.03
N ARG A 16 0.26 -6.07 7.96
CA ARG A 16 1.30 -7.03 8.36
C ARG A 16 1.77 -7.91 7.21
N PHE A 17 0.86 -8.33 6.33
CA PHE A 17 1.22 -9.09 5.13
C PHE A 17 2.08 -8.27 4.16
N VAL A 18 1.71 -6.99 3.93
CA VAL A 18 2.48 -6.06 3.09
C VAL A 18 3.90 -5.86 3.64
N ILE A 19 4.04 -5.61 4.94
CA ILE A 19 5.35 -5.44 5.60
C ILE A 19 6.16 -6.73 5.51
N SER A 20 5.57 -7.88 5.84
CA SER A 20 6.25 -9.18 5.84
C SER A 20 6.77 -9.56 4.45
N THR A 21 6.00 -9.26 3.41
CA THR A 21 6.41 -9.52 2.01
C THR A 21 7.54 -8.59 1.56
N ASN A 22 7.63 -7.40 2.13
CA ASN A 22 8.72 -6.45 1.92
C ASN A 22 9.94 -6.72 2.83
N ALA A 23 9.82 -7.57 3.85
CA ALA A 23 10.82 -7.68 4.93
C ALA A 23 12.25 -7.97 4.45
N GLN A 24 12.41 -8.82 3.43
CA GLN A 24 13.72 -9.14 2.86
C GLN A 24 14.43 -7.94 2.21
N LEU A 25 13.67 -6.93 1.77
CA LEU A 25 14.20 -5.69 1.20
C LEU A 25 14.61 -4.69 2.30
N TYR A 26 14.06 -4.85 3.51
CA TYR A 26 14.24 -3.94 4.64
C TYR A 26 14.57 -4.69 5.95
N PRO A 27 15.63 -5.51 5.99
CA PRO A 27 15.87 -6.46 7.08
C PRO A 27 16.10 -5.84 8.46
N ARG A 28 16.40 -4.54 8.53
CA ARG A 28 16.60 -3.80 9.80
C ARG A 28 15.38 -3.02 10.27
N LEU A 29 14.38 -2.85 9.39
CA LEU A 29 13.22 -1.99 9.63
C LEU A 29 11.93 -2.79 9.78
N ALA A 30 11.81 -3.94 9.10
CA ALA A 30 10.59 -4.74 9.09
C ALA A 30 10.05 -5.07 10.49
N ASP A 31 10.91 -5.54 11.41
CA ASP A 31 10.50 -5.85 12.78
C ASP A 31 10.03 -4.61 13.56
N ARG A 32 10.64 -3.45 13.30
CA ARG A 32 10.24 -2.17 13.92
C ARG A 32 8.87 -1.72 13.40
N TRP A 33 8.62 -1.85 12.10
CA TRP A 33 7.33 -1.54 11.52
C TRP A 33 6.24 -2.50 12.00
N LEU A 34 6.53 -3.80 12.13
CA LEU A 34 5.58 -4.75 12.71
C LEU A 34 5.24 -4.40 14.16
N ALA A 35 6.23 -4.02 14.97
CA ALA A 35 6.00 -3.55 16.33
C ALA A 35 5.17 -2.25 16.36
N GLN A 36 5.40 -1.32 15.44
CA GLN A 36 4.60 -0.12 15.29
C GLN A 36 3.13 -0.45 15.00
N VAL A 37 2.88 -1.38 14.06
CA VAL A 37 1.53 -1.79 13.64
C VAL A 37 0.71 -2.41 14.79
N ASP A 38 1.38 -3.04 15.75
CA ASP A 38 0.70 -3.66 16.90
C ASP A 38 0.16 -2.65 17.92
N SER A 39 0.63 -1.39 17.88
CA SER A 39 0.20 -0.34 18.81
C SER A 39 -0.28 0.95 18.15
N CYS A 40 -0.20 1.07 16.83
CA CYS A 40 -0.55 2.31 16.15
C CYS A 40 -2.06 2.57 16.17
N SER A 41 -2.42 3.84 16.10
CA SER A 41 -3.77 4.29 15.75
C SER A 41 -3.73 4.98 14.40
N VAL A 42 -4.87 5.03 13.73
CA VAL A 42 -5.04 5.56 12.39
C VAL A 42 -6.25 6.48 12.30
N PHE A 43 -6.27 7.33 11.29
CA PHE A 43 -7.46 8.06 10.87
C PHE A 43 -7.57 8.02 9.33
N GLU A 44 -8.79 8.13 8.82
CA GLU A 44 -9.04 8.19 7.39
C GLU A 44 -8.75 9.60 6.85
N ILE A 45 -8.01 9.66 5.74
CA ILE A 45 -7.74 10.86 4.97
C ILE A 45 -8.66 10.83 3.76
N ASP A 46 -9.63 11.75 3.72
CA ASP A 46 -10.54 12.03 2.59
C ASP A 46 -11.45 10.88 2.10
N SER A 47 -11.03 9.61 2.17
CA SER A 47 -11.77 8.44 1.71
C SER A 47 -11.55 7.22 2.62
N PRO A 48 -12.52 6.26 2.63
CA PRO A 48 -12.37 5.02 3.40
C PRO A 48 -11.11 4.25 2.99
N TYR A 49 -10.40 3.70 3.98
CA TYR A 49 -9.17 2.91 3.81
C TYR A 49 -7.96 3.63 3.20
N PHE A 50 -8.02 4.95 3.04
CA PHE A 50 -6.83 5.78 2.93
C PHE A 50 -6.43 6.24 4.33
N LEU A 51 -5.56 5.46 4.99
CA LEU A 51 -5.28 5.60 6.42
C LEU A 51 -3.95 6.29 6.66
N ALA A 52 -3.94 7.37 7.43
CA ALA A 52 -2.73 7.90 8.04
C ALA A 52 -2.55 7.34 9.45
N ILE A 53 -1.32 7.04 9.81
CA ILE A 53 -0.92 6.71 11.17
C ILE A 53 -0.95 7.98 12.02
N CYS A 54 -1.47 7.89 13.23
CA CYS A 54 -1.41 8.98 14.19
C CYS A 54 -0.04 9.00 14.85
N HIS A 55 0.79 9.99 14.49
CA HIS A 55 2.04 10.28 15.18
C HIS A 55 1.85 11.40 16.21
N ASP A 56 2.80 11.51 17.14
CA ASP A 56 2.88 12.70 18.00
C ASP A 56 3.40 13.92 17.21
N GLU A 57 3.11 15.12 17.72
CA GLU A 57 3.45 16.38 17.04
C GLU A 57 4.95 16.53 16.78
N ALA A 58 5.79 16.01 17.68
CA ALA A 58 7.24 16.06 17.53
C ALA A 58 7.69 15.20 16.34
N THR A 59 7.11 14.01 16.19
CA THR A 59 7.40 13.08 15.10
C THR A 59 6.95 13.64 13.76
N GLU A 60 5.70 14.13 13.67
CA GLU A 60 5.16 14.80 12.48
C GLU A 60 6.04 15.97 12.03
N SER A 61 6.41 16.84 12.98
CA SER A 61 7.25 18.01 12.71
C SER A 61 8.68 17.65 12.30
N SER A 62 9.14 16.44 12.63
CA SER A 62 10.46 15.93 12.26
C SER A 62 10.49 15.22 10.90
N GLY A 63 9.33 15.02 10.27
CA GLY A 63 9.23 14.44 8.94
C GLY A 63 10.05 15.25 7.93
N CYS A 64 10.95 14.60 7.21
CA CYS A 64 11.85 15.26 6.26
C CYS A 64 11.76 14.74 4.83
N ASP A 65 11.22 13.53 4.62
CA ASP A 65 11.05 12.90 3.31
C ASP A 65 10.06 11.73 3.44
N ALA A 66 9.57 11.19 2.32
CA ALA A 66 8.68 10.04 2.30
C ALA A 66 8.92 9.14 1.09
N TYR A 67 8.67 7.83 1.24
CA TYR A 67 8.76 6.87 0.14
C TYR A 67 7.78 5.71 0.31
N THR A 68 7.31 5.14 -0.79
CA THR A 68 6.48 3.92 -0.78
C THR A 68 7.35 2.69 -0.61
N LEU A 69 6.89 1.69 0.13
CA LEU A 69 7.53 0.38 0.16
C LEU A 69 7.68 -0.17 -1.26
N ARG A 70 8.85 -0.74 -1.55
CA ARG A 70 9.25 -1.12 -2.92
C ARG A 70 8.32 -2.12 -3.59
N ARG A 71 7.62 -2.95 -2.81
CA ARG A 71 6.59 -3.86 -3.33
C ARG A 71 5.21 -3.38 -2.95
N GLU A 72 4.39 -3.26 -3.99
CA GLU A 72 2.98 -2.88 -3.95
C GLU A 72 2.13 -4.10 -4.33
N PHE A 73 0.84 -4.05 -4.01
CA PHE A 73 -0.05 -5.18 -4.21
C PHE A 73 -1.28 -4.76 -5.00
N VAL A 74 -1.74 -5.66 -5.85
CA VAL A 74 -2.94 -5.45 -6.66
C VAL A 74 -3.94 -6.57 -6.39
N GLY A 75 -5.08 -6.20 -5.83
CA GLY A 75 -6.27 -7.05 -5.71
C GLY A 75 -7.30 -6.74 -6.79
N ILE A 76 -8.45 -7.41 -6.71
CA ILE A 76 -9.61 -7.17 -7.57
C ILE A 76 -10.85 -7.01 -6.68
N ASP A 77 -11.62 -5.96 -6.92
CA ASP A 77 -12.94 -5.72 -6.34
C ASP A 77 -13.95 -5.58 -7.48
N GLU A 78 -14.84 -6.56 -7.64
CA GLU A 78 -15.86 -6.60 -8.71
C GLU A 78 -15.29 -6.39 -10.14
N GLY A 79 -14.07 -6.86 -10.39
CA GLY A 79 -13.37 -6.70 -11.68
C GLY A 79 -12.54 -5.42 -11.80
N VAL A 80 -12.58 -4.54 -10.80
CA VAL A 80 -11.78 -3.32 -10.74
C VAL A 80 -10.50 -3.55 -9.93
N ALA A 81 -9.38 -3.00 -10.39
CA ALA A 81 -8.10 -3.14 -9.74
C ALA A 81 -8.10 -2.35 -8.43
N VAL A 82 -7.58 -2.98 -7.38
CA VAL A 82 -7.40 -2.36 -6.07
C VAL A 82 -5.92 -2.30 -5.77
N LEU A 83 -5.36 -1.10 -5.65
CA LEU A 83 -3.98 -0.86 -5.28
C LEU A 83 -3.84 -0.84 -3.75
N VAL A 84 -2.90 -1.60 -3.23
CA VAL A 84 -2.55 -1.63 -1.82
C VAL A 84 -1.08 -1.26 -1.67
N TYR A 85 -0.82 -0.19 -0.92
CA TYR A 85 0.53 0.31 -0.71
C TYR A 85 0.70 0.92 0.68
N VAL A 86 1.96 1.09 1.06
CA VAL A 86 2.37 1.65 2.35
C VAL A 86 3.42 2.72 2.10
N GLN A 87 3.20 3.91 2.65
CA GLN A 87 4.18 4.98 2.66
C GLN A 87 4.93 5.02 3.98
N ILE A 88 6.23 5.26 3.87
CA ILE A 88 7.16 5.45 4.96
C ILE A 88 7.51 6.93 5.05
N MET A 89 7.34 7.52 6.23
CA MET A 89 7.91 8.83 6.56
C MET A 89 9.33 8.63 7.09
N LYS A 90 10.27 9.40 6.55
CA LYS A 90 11.61 9.54 7.11
C LYS A 90 11.65 10.69 8.11
N THR A 91 12.31 10.43 9.22
CA THR A 91 12.74 11.42 10.20
C THR A 91 14.28 11.40 10.25
N PRO A 92 14.95 12.38 10.90
CA PRO A 92 16.40 12.37 11.04
C PRO A 92 16.98 11.10 11.70
N THR A 93 16.15 10.31 12.40
CA THR A 93 16.62 9.16 13.19
C THR A 93 15.94 7.84 12.85
N ASN A 94 14.80 7.85 12.15
CA ASN A 94 13.96 6.68 11.94
C ASN A 94 13.14 6.75 10.65
N ASP A 95 12.74 5.57 10.18
CA ASP A 95 11.78 5.35 9.10
C ASP A 95 10.51 4.74 9.71
N LEU A 96 9.37 5.42 9.59
CA LEU A 96 8.10 5.06 10.23
C LEU A 96 7.03 4.79 9.19
N ILE A 97 6.16 3.81 9.45
CA ILE A 97 4.92 3.66 8.66
C ILE A 97 4.09 4.92 8.89
N ASP A 98 3.70 5.59 7.81
CA ASP A 98 2.97 6.86 7.87
C ASP A 98 1.59 6.75 7.21
N ILE A 99 1.54 6.09 6.04
CA ILE A 99 0.29 5.85 5.33
C ILE A 99 0.14 4.37 5.00
N PHE A 100 -1.07 3.86 5.15
CA PHE A 100 -1.51 2.59 4.59
C PHE A 100 -2.78 2.83 3.77
N SER A 101 -2.73 2.52 2.49
CA SER A 101 -3.82 2.80 1.56
C SER A 101 -4.29 1.55 0.82
N VAL A 102 -5.61 1.42 0.70
CA VAL A 102 -6.30 0.44 -0.13
C VAL A 102 -7.25 1.22 -1.04
N ASP A 103 -6.85 1.41 -2.29
CA ASP A 103 -7.51 2.31 -3.22
C ASP A 103 -8.04 1.57 -4.44
N ARG A 104 -9.30 1.82 -4.80
CA ARG A 104 -9.92 1.24 -5.98
C ARG A 104 -9.68 2.20 -7.15
N LEU A 105 -9.03 1.71 -8.21
CA LEU A 105 -8.46 2.58 -9.25
C LEU A 105 -9.51 3.31 -10.12
N ASP A 106 -10.80 3.02 -9.97
CA ASP A 106 -11.89 3.77 -10.59
C ASP A 106 -12.43 4.91 -9.71
N GLY A 107 -11.85 5.14 -8.53
CA GLY A 107 -12.21 6.19 -7.58
C GLY A 107 -13.49 5.93 -6.78
N GLN A 108 -14.10 4.76 -6.91
CA GLN A 108 -15.29 4.39 -6.13
C GLN A 108 -14.91 3.71 -4.80
N SER A 109 -15.85 3.69 -3.87
CA SER A 109 -15.66 2.99 -2.59
C SER A 109 -15.53 1.49 -2.78
N LEU A 110 -14.62 0.88 -2.02
CA LEU A 110 -14.44 -0.57 -1.95
C LEU A 110 -15.73 -1.30 -1.55
N LYS A 111 -16.08 -2.34 -2.30
CA LYS A 111 -17.15 -3.29 -1.96
C LYS A 111 -16.59 -4.51 -1.24
N GLN A 112 -15.42 -4.97 -1.66
CA GLN A 112 -14.71 -6.10 -1.06
C GLN A 112 -13.30 -5.68 -0.65
N TYR A 113 -13.03 -5.74 0.66
CA TYR A 113 -11.69 -5.47 1.17
C TYR A 113 -10.73 -6.62 0.80
N PRO A 114 -9.53 -6.33 0.27
CA PRO A 114 -8.61 -7.38 -0.14
C PRO A 114 -8.14 -8.24 1.03
N ARG A 115 -8.06 -9.55 0.80
CA ARG A 115 -7.53 -10.47 1.80
C ARG A 115 -6.01 -10.61 1.65
N PRO A 116 -5.27 -10.73 2.77
CA PRO A 116 -3.84 -11.00 2.70
C PRO A 116 -3.61 -12.43 2.21
N GLY A 117 -2.87 -12.58 1.11
CA GLY A 117 -2.64 -13.91 0.56
C GLY A 117 -2.14 -13.94 -0.88
N PRO A 118 -2.04 -15.15 -1.46
CA PRO A 118 -1.58 -15.38 -2.83
C PRO A 118 -2.53 -14.80 -3.90
N GLU A 119 -3.76 -14.46 -3.54
CA GLU A 119 -4.72 -13.75 -4.38
C GLU A 119 -4.31 -12.31 -4.70
N LEU A 120 -3.37 -11.72 -3.96
CA LEU A 120 -2.81 -10.42 -4.31
C LEU A 120 -1.68 -10.60 -5.31
N MET A 121 -1.73 -9.87 -6.42
CA MET A 121 -0.59 -9.75 -7.32
C MET A 121 0.47 -8.87 -6.67
N ILE A 122 1.73 -9.31 -6.68
CA ILE A 122 2.85 -8.58 -6.08
C ILE A 122 3.62 -7.88 -7.20
N MET A 123 3.72 -6.57 -7.08
CA MET A 123 4.38 -5.68 -8.05
C MET A 123 5.67 -5.11 -7.47
N GLU A 124 6.71 -5.00 -8.29
CA GLU A 124 7.96 -4.31 -7.97
C GLU A 124 8.41 -3.53 -9.21
N LEU A 125 8.57 -2.21 -9.09
CA LEU A 125 8.97 -1.32 -10.19
C LEU A 125 8.13 -1.51 -11.47
N GLY A 126 6.81 -1.59 -11.30
CA GLY A 126 5.86 -1.77 -12.41
C GLY A 126 5.82 -3.18 -13.01
N LYS A 127 6.54 -4.17 -12.45
CA LYS A 127 6.55 -5.55 -12.94
C LYS A 127 5.99 -6.51 -11.90
N ARG A 128 5.22 -7.49 -12.35
CA ARG A 128 4.77 -8.61 -11.51
C ARG A 128 5.97 -9.47 -11.12
N ILE A 129 6.14 -9.70 -9.83
CA ILE A 129 7.18 -10.59 -9.29
C ILE A 129 6.62 -11.82 -8.57
N GLY A 130 5.31 -11.90 -8.36
CA GLY A 130 4.68 -13.04 -7.68
C GLY A 130 3.18 -12.84 -7.41
N GLY A 131 2.61 -13.74 -6.61
CA GLY A 131 1.19 -13.71 -6.24
C GLY A 131 0.25 -14.02 -7.41
N ALA A 132 -0.95 -13.46 -7.40
CA ALA A 132 -1.91 -13.61 -8.50
C ALA A 132 -1.38 -13.02 -9.81
N ASP A 133 -1.96 -13.45 -10.93
CA ASP A 133 -1.67 -12.90 -12.25
C ASP A 133 -2.94 -12.31 -12.86
N TRP A 134 -3.15 -11.00 -12.68
CA TRP A 134 -4.34 -10.32 -13.21
C TRP A 134 -4.18 -9.87 -14.67
N ARG A 135 -3.07 -10.18 -15.34
CA ARG A 135 -2.89 -9.88 -16.77
C ARG A 135 -3.87 -10.66 -17.66
N SER A 136 -4.44 -11.75 -17.16
CA SER A 136 -5.52 -12.47 -17.86
C SER A 136 -6.88 -11.80 -17.71
N VAL A 137 -7.06 -10.92 -16.73
CA VAL A 137 -8.32 -10.22 -16.44
C VAL A 137 -8.38 -8.91 -17.23
N TYR A 138 -7.29 -8.15 -17.25
CA TYR A 138 -7.17 -6.94 -18.06
C TYR A 138 -6.53 -7.28 -19.41
N LYS A 139 -7.29 -7.21 -20.49
CA LYS A 139 -6.71 -7.40 -21.84
C LYS A 139 -5.82 -6.20 -22.16
N GLU A 140 -4.71 -6.41 -22.87
CA GLU A 140 -3.80 -5.33 -23.32
C GLU A 140 -4.53 -4.16 -24.00
N SER A 141 -5.67 -4.43 -24.64
CA SER A 141 -6.53 -3.42 -25.28
C SER A 141 -7.18 -2.40 -24.33
N GLU A 142 -7.15 -2.63 -23.01
CA GLU A 142 -7.80 -1.79 -22.00
C GLU A 142 -6.83 -0.82 -21.31
N PHE A 143 -5.54 -0.87 -21.65
CA PHE A 143 -4.56 0.13 -21.23
C PHE A 143 -4.47 1.26 -22.27
N PRO A 144 -4.57 2.55 -21.87
CA PRO A 144 -4.42 3.69 -22.79
C PRO A 144 -2.99 3.90 -23.32
N PHE A 145 -2.06 3.00 -22.97
CA PHE A 145 -0.69 3.00 -23.44
C PHE A 145 -0.39 1.72 -24.25
N GLY A 146 -1.26 1.42 -25.21
CA GLY A 146 -0.92 0.49 -26.29
C GLY A 146 0.19 1.10 -27.15
N ASP A 147 1.34 0.43 -27.20
CA ASP A 147 2.45 0.61 -28.14
C ASP A 147 2.57 1.98 -28.81
N GLN A 148 3.27 2.91 -28.14
CA GLN A 148 4.13 3.86 -28.86
C GLN A 148 5.56 3.35 -28.83
N ALA A 149 5.77 2.12 -29.29
CA ALA A 149 7.05 1.67 -29.78
C ALA A 149 7.07 1.87 -31.30
N ASP A 150 8.04 2.66 -31.75
CA ASP A 150 8.60 2.71 -33.10
C ASP A 150 7.68 3.11 -34.27
N LYS A 151 7.65 4.41 -34.59
CA LYS A 151 7.89 4.92 -35.96
C LYS A 151 8.54 6.30 -35.92
N GLN A 152 9.87 6.35 -35.77
CA GLN A 152 10.67 7.42 -36.38
C GLN A 152 11.15 6.92 -37.75
N THR A 153 10.55 7.46 -38.80
CA THR A 153 11.13 7.56 -40.15
C THR A 153 10.76 8.92 -40.70
#